data_AF-A0A6V8N121-F1
#
_entry.id   AF-A0A6V8N121-F1
#
_cell.length_a   1.000
_cell.length_b   1.000
_cell.length_c   1.000
_cell.angle_alpha   90.00
_cell.angle_beta   90.00
_cell.angle_gamma   90.00
#
_symmetry.space_group_name_H-M   'P 1'
#
loop_
_entity.id
_entity.type
_entity.pdbx_description
1 polymer ?
#
loop_
_entity_poly.entity_id
_entity_poly.type
_entity_poly.pdbx_seq_one_letter_code
_entity_poly.pdbx_strand_id
1 'polypeptide(L)'
;MLLKSLVFLILTTLLVAGCGGGSTNNATGVSKLAQSQKCMDASCHAGSVSPGTGALIVQEWKNSTHNLNNGAGCADCHEPHPGHPESCAKCHGGGSGVATQNPDAAHKCNKCHGLSHPDDIQVRLAPQHFGNMTASINNSTYRASYLSSNYVGNCRKCHNPHDPTSAMAANAEWAESGHGDVIAGARTRYEFKTRGSYEPVNKTFQYYCVRCHTSTGYINFVTSGFSDIRPFAGPGYAVVQNYPVKVAAGAAQPADAPSPDKTKEVTACNVCHDNGAGRAYNWATRAVPAYRGYYNFSSANSSPTVKLNDKVTVYPNLNDSNVCIPCHSGRGVGTMINDAQAAGMDFSNTTAPGAHDRAAATLIFETGGYEFPGRNYVPTRFLHGSIGLANTRGTGYAGPCATCHMKTPTPHGFLPVTKDSTGKIASIVSTACAHCHTGDPVQLTATTLQTEKDGYAAAIAMLNVLKTDSTLPVNPLNPTRSKVRPLANRNSDYNAAFPGGGANTMGAFFNSSLLQNDPGAFAHNHQYVKRLIYDSMDWLNNGVLDNDVEAAINNATLAVNSNTGKVSLSNPIMGGSYITAQVPGVAYAAAFAQVKADAITWLLGGPGGGRP
;
A
#
# COMPACT_ATOMS: atom_id res chain seq x y z
N MET A 1 -10.31 2.16 -36.42
CA MET A 1 -9.57 1.38 -37.44
C MET A 1 -9.27 0.01 -36.80
N LEU A 2 -10.19 -0.95 -36.90
CA LEU A 2 -10.14 -2.09 -37.85
C LEU A 2 -8.81 -2.86 -37.69
N LEU A 3 -8.81 -4.02 -37.01
CA LEU A 3 -9.24 -5.27 -37.63
C LEU A 3 -9.79 -6.27 -36.58
N LYS A 4 -10.97 -6.82 -36.87
CA LYS A 4 -11.56 -8.01 -36.27
C LYS A 4 -11.17 -9.23 -37.13
N SER A 5 -11.16 -10.40 -36.49
CA SER A 5 -11.34 -11.74 -37.07
C SER A 5 -10.12 -12.39 -37.76
N LEU A 6 -9.49 -13.33 -37.05
CA LEU A 6 -9.14 -14.61 -37.64
C LEU A 6 -9.24 -15.71 -36.56
N VAL A 7 -10.29 -16.51 -36.68
CA VAL A 7 -10.44 -17.81 -36.02
C VAL A 7 -9.45 -18.75 -36.71
N PHE A 8 -8.45 -19.24 -35.97
CA PHE A 8 -7.68 -20.40 -36.37
C PHE A 8 -7.77 -21.45 -35.26
N LEU A 9 -8.55 -22.47 -35.55
CA LEU A 9 -8.68 -23.68 -34.76
C LEU A 9 -7.39 -24.49 -34.95
N ILE A 10 -6.36 -24.22 -34.15
CA ILE A 10 -5.21 -25.13 -34.02
C ILE A 10 -5.47 -25.97 -32.78
N LEU A 11 -5.92 -27.19 -33.03
CA LEU A 11 -5.97 -28.26 -32.04
C LEU A 11 -4.52 -28.73 -31.79
N THR A 12 -3.71 -27.91 -31.12
CA THR A 12 -2.45 -28.37 -30.55
C THR A 12 -2.78 -29.07 -29.24
N THR A 13 -2.74 -30.40 -29.26
CA THR A 13 -2.52 -31.18 -28.05
C THR A 13 -1.27 -30.66 -27.36
N LEU A 14 -1.45 -29.79 -26.34
CA LEU A 14 -0.39 -29.43 -25.42
C LEU A 14 0.06 -30.71 -24.73
N LEU A 15 1.23 -31.20 -25.12
CA LEU A 15 2.03 -32.10 -24.31
C LEU A 15 2.45 -31.34 -23.06
N VAL A 16 1.60 -31.41 -22.03
CA VAL A 16 1.98 -31.07 -20.67
C VAL A 16 3.03 -32.10 -20.28
N ALA A 17 4.29 -31.67 -20.15
CA ALA A 17 5.30 -32.46 -19.45
C ALA A 17 4.89 -32.52 -17.97
N GLY A 18 4.02 -33.47 -17.63
CA GLY A 18 3.70 -33.77 -16.25
C GLY A 18 4.98 -34.21 -15.53
N CYS A 19 5.20 -33.75 -14.30
CA CYS A 19 6.33 -34.15 -13.44
C CYS A 19 6.19 -35.61 -12.92
N GLY A 20 5.52 -36.48 -13.67
CA GLY A 20 5.43 -37.92 -13.43
C GLY A 20 6.67 -38.66 -13.95
N GLY A 21 7.87 -38.14 -13.70
CA GLY A 21 9.12 -38.81 -14.07
C GLY A 21 9.53 -39.80 -12.99
N GLY A 22 9.15 -41.07 -13.16
CA GLY A 22 9.78 -42.17 -12.44
C GLY A 22 11.27 -42.22 -12.81
N SER A 23 12.15 -42.08 -11.82
CA SER A 23 13.57 -42.31 -12.04
C SER A 23 13.82 -43.82 -12.17
N THR A 24 14.24 -44.21 -13.38
CA THR A 24 15.03 -45.40 -13.72
C THR A 24 14.46 -46.79 -13.37
N ASN A 25 14.07 -47.50 -14.44
CA ASN A 25 14.28 -48.94 -14.69
C ASN A 25 13.67 -49.96 -13.71
N ASN A 26 12.35 -50.19 -13.81
CA ASN A 26 11.76 -51.49 -14.19
C ASN A 26 10.23 -51.51 -13.96
N ALA A 27 9.52 -52.12 -14.92
CA ALA A 27 8.17 -52.67 -14.87
C ALA A 27 7.00 -51.82 -14.29
N THR A 28 6.04 -51.48 -15.18
CA THR A 28 4.63 -51.19 -14.83
C THR A 28 4.35 -50.08 -13.81
N GLY A 29 5.09 -48.97 -13.87
CA GLY A 29 4.88 -47.81 -13.00
C GLY A 29 3.52 -47.13 -13.21
N VAL A 30 2.56 -47.40 -12.32
CA VAL A 30 1.32 -46.63 -12.19
C VAL A 30 1.68 -45.16 -11.98
N SER A 31 1.14 -44.24 -12.80
CA SER A 31 1.41 -42.81 -12.64
C SER A 31 1.14 -42.38 -11.19
N LYS A 32 1.93 -41.48 -10.63
CA LYS A 32 1.71 -41.01 -9.24
C LYS A 32 0.33 -40.36 -9.04
N LEU A 33 -0.29 -39.88 -10.12
CA LEU A 33 -1.71 -39.52 -10.16
C LEU A 33 -2.62 -40.75 -9.91
N ALA A 34 -2.41 -41.85 -10.63
CA ALA A 34 -3.15 -43.09 -10.43
C ALA A 34 -2.85 -43.77 -9.08
N GLN A 35 -1.68 -43.56 -8.47
CA GLN A 35 -1.41 -43.93 -7.08
C GLN A 35 -2.24 -43.08 -6.10
N SER A 36 -2.38 -41.78 -6.37
CA SER A 36 -3.23 -40.88 -5.58
C SER A 36 -4.70 -41.25 -5.67
N GLN A 37 -5.15 -41.71 -6.84
CA GLN A 37 -6.50 -42.28 -7.02
C GLN A 37 -6.75 -43.47 -6.09
N LYS A 38 -5.78 -44.39 -5.96
CA LYS A 38 -5.86 -45.50 -4.99
C LYS A 38 -5.91 -45.03 -3.53
N CYS A 39 -5.21 -43.95 -3.17
CA CYS A 39 -5.29 -43.35 -1.83
C CYS A 39 -6.71 -42.85 -1.49
N MET A 40 -7.45 -42.40 -2.50
CA MET A 40 -8.83 -41.91 -2.37
C MET A 40 -9.86 -43.05 -2.43
N ASP A 41 -9.73 -43.96 -3.38
CA ASP A 41 -10.69 -45.05 -3.63
C ASP A 41 -10.73 -46.05 -2.48
N ALA A 42 -9.60 -46.28 -1.81
CA ALA A 42 -9.51 -47.13 -0.62
C ALA A 42 -10.11 -46.48 0.65
N SER A 43 -10.72 -45.30 0.54
CA SER A 43 -11.29 -44.49 1.64
C SER A 43 -10.31 -44.21 2.80
N CYS A 44 -9.01 -44.39 2.57
CA CYS A 44 -7.98 -44.26 3.61
C CYS A 44 -7.85 -42.85 4.15
N HIS A 45 -7.99 -41.86 3.26
CA HIS A 45 -7.86 -40.43 3.54
C HIS A 45 -9.18 -39.67 3.34
N ALA A 46 -10.30 -40.39 3.17
CA ALA A 46 -11.61 -39.79 2.91
C ALA A 46 -12.10 -38.89 4.07
N GLY A 47 -11.65 -39.15 5.30
CA GLY A 47 -11.96 -38.32 6.47
C GLY A 47 -10.90 -37.28 6.83
N SER A 48 -9.80 -37.18 6.06
CA SER A 48 -8.74 -36.23 6.35
C SER A 48 -9.17 -34.82 5.95
N VAL A 49 -9.19 -33.92 6.93
CA VAL A 49 -9.55 -32.50 6.74
C VAL A 49 -8.32 -31.63 6.63
N SER A 50 -8.41 -30.63 5.76
CA SER A 50 -7.39 -29.62 5.56
C SER A 50 -7.33 -28.74 6.80
N PRO A 51 -6.18 -28.66 7.48
CA PRO A 51 -6.09 -27.90 8.72
C PRO A 51 -6.26 -26.38 8.53
N GLY A 52 -6.26 -25.87 7.29
CA GLY A 52 -6.55 -24.48 6.98
C GLY A 52 -8.03 -24.24 6.68
N THR A 53 -8.61 -25.01 5.76
CA THR A 53 -9.97 -24.75 5.25
C THR A 53 -11.06 -25.56 5.95
N GLY A 54 -10.69 -26.62 6.68
CA GLY A 54 -11.63 -27.59 7.25
C GLY A 54 -12.29 -28.52 6.23
N ALA A 55 -12.04 -28.32 4.93
CA ALA A 55 -12.58 -29.16 3.86
C ALA A 55 -11.86 -30.52 3.80
N LEU A 56 -12.52 -31.52 3.20
CA LEU A 56 -11.88 -32.81 2.95
C LEU A 56 -10.74 -32.62 1.94
N ILE A 57 -9.52 -33.03 2.32
CA ILE A 57 -8.30 -32.86 1.49
C ILE A 57 -8.48 -33.55 0.13
N VAL A 58 -9.14 -34.70 0.13
CA VAL A 58 -9.45 -35.45 -1.09
C VAL A 58 -10.32 -34.63 -2.06
N GLN A 59 -11.27 -33.86 -1.54
CA GLN A 59 -12.14 -33.03 -2.38
C GLN A 59 -11.41 -31.79 -2.89
N GLU A 60 -10.61 -31.15 -2.05
CA GLU A 60 -9.72 -30.05 -2.44
C GLU A 60 -8.80 -30.47 -3.58
N TRP A 61 -8.10 -31.60 -3.41
CA TRP A 61 -7.20 -32.12 -4.41
C TRP A 61 -7.91 -32.48 -5.72
N LYS A 62 -9.09 -33.11 -5.67
CA LYS A 62 -9.88 -33.42 -6.87
C LYS A 62 -10.21 -32.16 -7.69
N ASN A 63 -10.48 -31.06 -7.01
CA ASN A 63 -10.81 -29.77 -7.64
C ASN A 63 -9.57 -28.98 -8.09
N SER A 64 -8.38 -29.35 -7.62
CA SER A 64 -7.14 -28.63 -7.91
C SER A 64 -6.67 -28.78 -9.35
N THR A 65 -5.94 -27.77 -9.82
CA THR A 65 -5.14 -27.87 -11.05
C THR A 65 -4.09 -28.99 -11.00
N HIS A 66 -3.61 -29.41 -9.82
CA HIS A 66 -2.71 -30.54 -9.68
C HIS A 66 -3.35 -31.86 -10.12
N ASN A 67 -4.63 -32.07 -9.82
CA ASN A 67 -5.38 -33.23 -10.31
C ASN A 67 -5.86 -33.01 -11.75
N LEU A 68 -6.57 -31.91 -12.00
CA LEU A 68 -7.30 -31.65 -13.26
C LEU A 68 -6.37 -31.60 -14.48
N ASN A 69 -5.11 -31.19 -14.30
CA ASN A 69 -4.12 -31.12 -15.38
C ASN A 69 -3.04 -32.21 -15.28
N ASN A 70 -3.26 -33.27 -14.47
CA ASN A 70 -2.26 -34.32 -14.22
C ASN A 70 -0.89 -33.73 -13.80
N GLY A 71 -0.93 -32.73 -12.94
CA GLY A 71 0.24 -31.95 -12.50
C GLY A 71 1.00 -32.60 -11.34
N ALA A 72 0.30 -33.00 -10.26
CA ALA A 72 0.92 -33.62 -9.08
C ALA A 72 -0.06 -34.50 -8.28
N GLY A 73 0.43 -35.64 -7.81
CA GLY A 73 -0.27 -36.53 -6.89
C GLY A 73 0.10 -36.32 -5.42
N CYS A 74 -0.64 -36.95 -4.50
CA CYS A 74 -0.36 -36.91 -3.07
C CYS A 74 1.07 -37.36 -2.75
N ALA A 75 1.54 -38.42 -3.42
CA ALA A 75 2.87 -39.00 -3.25
C ALA A 75 4.02 -38.08 -3.71
N ASP A 76 3.74 -37.05 -4.53
CA ASP A 76 4.74 -36.08 -4.96
C ASP A 76 5.11 -35.09 -3.84
N CYS A 77 4.15 -34.82 -2.94
CA CYS A 77 4.33 -33.91 -1.81
C CYS A 77 4.51 -34.65 -0.47
N HIS A 78 3.89 -35.81 -0.33
CA HIS A 78 3.93 -36.64 0.87
C HIS A 78 4.64 -37.96 0.55
N GLU A 79 5.90 -38.08 0.94
CA GLU A 79 6.60 -39.35 0.80
C GLU A 79 5.92 -40.39 1.72
N PRO A 80 5.48 -41.54 1.17
CA PRO A 80 4.94 -42.63 1.96
C PRO A 80 5.97 -43.06 3.02
N HIS A 81 5.55 -43.21 4.27
CA HIS A 81 6.40 -43.89 5.25
C HIS A 81 6.64 -45.34 4.78
N PRO A 82 7.81 -45.96 5.05
CA PRO A 82 7.97 -47.40 4.88
C PRO A 82 6.77 -48.16 5.48
N GLY A 83 6.07 -48.95 4.64
CA GLY A 83 4.83 -49.65 4.99
C GLY A 83 3.51 -49.05 4.45
N HIS A 84 3.53 -47.91 3.77
CA HIS A 84 2.34 -47.26 3.19
C HIS A 84 2.17 -47.56 1.69
N PRO A 85 1.00 -48.04 1.25
CA PRO A 85 0.52 -49.40 1.43
C PRO A 85 1.08 -50.36 0.34
N GLU A 86 2.04 -51.22 0.70
CA GLU A 86 2.33 -52.45 -0.06
C GLU A 86 1.76 -53.71 0.60
N SER A 87 1.09 -53.62 1.76
CA SER A 87 0.68 -54.83 2.48
C SER A 87 -0.59 -54.68 3.31
N CYS A 88 -1.25 -55.83 3.50
CA CYS A 88 -2.55 -56.12 4.09
C CYS A 88 -2.76 -55.63 5.54
N ALA A 89 -1.83 -54.88 6.12
CA ALA A 89 -1.79 -54.51 7.54
C ALA A 89 -2.93 -53.57 7.97
N LYS A 90 -3.66 -52.97 7.03
CA LYS A 90 -4.80 -52.09 7.36
C LYS A 90 -5.97 -52.81 8.03
N CYS A 91 -6.07 -54.14 7.90
CA CYS A 91 -7.01 -54.96 8.65
C CYS A 91 -6.37 -55.64 9.90
N HIS A 92 -5.05 -55.60 10.06
CA HIS A 92 -4.32 -56.46 11.03
C HIS A 92 -3.24 -55.76 11.89
N GLY A 93 -3.25 -54.43 11.98
CA GLY A 93 -2.50 -53.70 13.00
C GLY A 93 -1.01 -53.50 12.69
N GLY A 94 -0.65 -52.31 12.21
CA GLY A 94 0.75 -51.90 12.17
C GLY A 94 0.99 -50.66 11.32
N GLY A 95 1.15 -49.51 11.99
CA GLY A 95 1.76 -48.29 11.43
C GLY A 95 0.78 -47.17 11.08
N SER A 96 0.41 -46.35 12.07
CA SER A 96 -0.22 -45.03 11.86
C SER A 96 0.82 -44.00 11.40
N GLY A 97 1.39 -44.18 10.22
CA GLY A 97 2.35 -43.23 9.66
C GLY A 97 1.63 -42.05 9.03
N VAL A 98 1.39 -40.98 9.79
CA VAL A 98 1.07 -39.66 9.20
C VAL A 98 2.30 -39.23 8.38
N ALA A 99 2.12 -38.57 7.23
CA ALA A 99 3.24 -37.94 6.52
C ALA A 99 4.02 -37.06 7.51
N THR A 100 5.23 -37.50 7.89
CA THR A 100 5.98 -36.93 9.02
C THR A 100 6.68 -35.63 8.65
N GLN A 101 6.73 -35.31 7.36
CA GLN A 101 7.46 -34.14 6.86
C GLN A 101 6.49 -33.15 6.21
N ASN A 102 6.58 -31.93 6.69
CA ASN A 102 5.95 -30.77 6.10
C ASN A 102 6.51 -30.56 4.67
N PRO A 103 5.67 -30.58 3.61
CA PRO A 103 6.13 -30.42 2.22
C PRO A 103 6.91 -29.13 1.96
N ASP A 104 6.56 -28.05 2.67
CA ASP A 104 7.26 -26.76 2.65
C ASP A 104 8.69 -26.91 3.18
N ALA A 105 8.84 -27.48 4.38
CA ALA A 105 10.15 -27.69 5.04
C ALA A 105 11.03 -28.69 4.29
N ALA A 106 10.42 -29.63 3.56
CA ALA A 106 11.11 -30.58 2.69
C ALA A 106 11.31 -30.05 1.26
N HIS A 107 11.00 -28.77 1.00
CA HIS A 107 11.12 -28.10 -0.30
C HIS A 107 10.47 -28.85 -1.47
N LYS A 108 9.38 -29.58 -1.22
CA LYS A 108 8.73 -30.43 -2.24
C LYS A 108 8.11 -29.60 -3.37
N CYS A 109 7.61 -28.40 -3.07
CA CYS A 109 7.07 -27.48 -4.08
C CYS A 109 8.13 -27.07 -5.11
N ASN A 110 9.36 -26.83 -4.66
CA ASN A 110 10.46 -26.35 -5.51
C ASN A 110 10.95 -27.39 -6.53
N LYS A 111 10.58 -28.67 -6.37
CA LYS A 111 10.85 -29.73 -7.35
C LYS A 111 10.07 -29.53 -8.67
N CYS A 112 9.04 -28.71 -8.65
CA CYS A 112 8.18 -28.43 -9.80
C CYS A 112 8.05 -26.92 -10.05
N HIS A 113 7.94 -26.12 -9.00
CA HIS A 113 7.73 -24.66 -9.06
C HIS A 113 8.98 -23.92 -8.63
N GLY A 114 9.73 -23.39 -9.59
CA GLY A 114 10.91 -22.60 -9.27
C GLY A 114 11.79 -22.24 -10.46
N LEU A 115 12.80 -21.41 -10.22
CA LEU A 115 13.73 -20.97 -11.28
C LEU A 115 14.52 -22.11 -11.94
N SER A 116 14.63 -23.27 -11.27
CA SER A 116 15.16 -24.52 -11.85
C SER A 116 14.23 -25.19 -12.86
N HIS A 117 12.98 -24.72 -12.96
CA HIS A 117 11.93 -25.20 -13.86
C HIS A 117 11.35 -24.02 -14.65
N PRO A 118 12.12 -23.40 -15.55
CA PRO A 118 11.71 -22.18 -16.26
C PRO A 118 10.48 -22.37 -17.16
N ASP A 119 10.20 -23.62 -17.56
CA ASP A 119 9.02 -23.98 -18.35
C ASP A 119 7.76 -24.16 -17.51
N ASP A 120 7.85 -24.17 -16.17
CA ASP A 120 6.68 -24.17 -15.29
C ASP A 120 5.80 -22.96 -15.58
N ILE A 121 4.49 -23.18 -15.65
CA ILE A 121 3.54 -22.15 -16.06
C ILE A 121 3.51 -20.98 -15.07
N GLN A 122 3.70 -21.23 -13.77
CA GLN A 122 3.71 -20.16 -12.77
C GLN A 122 4.99 -19.33 -12.89
N VAL A 123 6.14 -19.97 -13.12
CA VAL A 123 7.42 -19.27 -13.33
C VAL A 123 7.42 -18.47 -14.64
N ARG A 124 6.87 -19.04 -15.71
CA ARG A 124 6.80 -18.37 -17.02
C ARG A 124 5.84 -17.17 -17.04
N LEU A 125 4.68 -17.29 -16.40
CA LEU A 125 3.66 -16.24 -16.40
C LEU A 125 3.85 -15.21 -15.28
N ALA A 126 4.52 -15.59 -14.19
CA ALA A 126 4.80 -14.72 -13.06
C ALA A 126 6.27 -14.81 -12.59
N PRO A 127 7.27 -14.60 -13.46
CA PRO A 127 8.69 -14.69 -13.07
C PRO A 127 9.06 -13.73 -11.93
N GLN A 128 8.33 -12.63 -11.80
CA GLN A 128 8.45 -11.65 -10.72
C GLN A 128 8.03 -12.20 -9.34
N HIS A 129 7.21 -13.26 -9.29
CA HIS A 129 6.82 -13.93 -8.06
C HIS A 129 7.98 -14.74 -7.44
N PHE A 130 8.86 -15.26 -8.30
CA PHE A 130 10.00 -16.13 -7.96
C PHE A 130 11.35 -15.41 -8.03
N GLY A 131 11.34 -14.07 -8.02
CA GLY A 131 12.39 -13.21 -8.58
C GLY A 131 13.81 -13.31 -8.01
N ASN A 132 14.06 -14.11 -6.97
CA ASN A 132 15.42 -14.57 -6.59
C ASN A 132 15.40 -15.67 -5.51
N MET A 133 14.91 -16.88 -5.80
CA MET A 133 15.15 -18.03 -4.90
C MET A 133 16.66 -18.35 -4.90
N THR A 134 17.40 -17.96 -3.86
CA THR A 134 18.88 -17.93 -3.89
C THR A 134 19.53 -19.32 -3.77
N ALA A 135 20.23 -19.75 -4.82
CA ALA A 135 21.58 -20.35 -4.81
C ALA A 135 22.02 -20.62 -6.26
N SER A 136 23.15 -20.06 -6.71
CA SER A 136 23.79 -20.32 -8.01
C SER A 136 23.06 -19.83 -9.27
N ILE A 137 23.00 -18.52 -9.54
CA ILE A 137 23.18 -18.02 -10.92
C ILE A 137 23.80 -16.62 -10.89
N ASN A 138 24.89 -16.43 -11.63
CA ASN A 138 25.71 -15.21 -11.71
C ASN A 138 25.02 -14.05 -12.45
N ASN A 139 23.88 -13.54 -11.96
CA ASN A 139 23.30 -12.29 -12.47
C ASN A 139 22.39 -11.61 -11.44
N SER A 140 22.80 -10.44 -10.93
CA SER A 140 22.20 -9.78 -9.77
C SER A 140 21.57 -8.41 -10.07
N THR A 141 20.62 -8.35 -11.00
CA THR A 141 19.66 -7.23 -10.96
C THR A 141 18.58 -7.58 -9.93
N TYR A 142 18.79 -7.21 -8.66
CA TYR A 142 17.89 -7.55 -7.54
C TYR A 142 16.45 -7.04 -7.78
N ARG A 143 15.48 -7.97 -7.89
CA ARG A 143 14.06 -7.67 -8.12
C ARG A 143 13.22 -7.83 -6.85
N ALA A 144 12.12 -7.09 -6.80
CA ALA A 144 11.05 -7.30 -5.84
C ALA A 144 10.41 -8.68 -6.03
N SER A 145 10.16 -9.40 -4.94
CA SER A 145 9.69 -10.79 -4.96
C SER A 145 8.84 -11.10 -3.74
N TYR A 146 7.76 -11.87 -3.95
CA TYR A 146 6.95 -12.45 -2.86
C TYR A 146 7.68 -13.58 -2.16
N LEU A 147 8.51 -14.31 -2.90
CA LEU A 147 9.38 -15.36 -2.36
C LEU A 147 10.76 -14.78 -2.08
N SER A 148 10.90 -14.14 -0.92
CA SER A 148 12.21 -13.80 -0.33
C SER A 148 12.83 -15.03 0.36
N SER A 149 14.05 -14.96 0.89
CA SER A 149 14.61 -16.10 1.64
C SER A 149 13.76 -16.52 2.85
N ASN A 150 12.94 -15.62 3.41
CA ASN A 150 12.01 -15.93 4.50
C ASN A 150 10.77 -16.71 4.02
N TYR A 151 10.52 -16.72 2.71
CA TYR A 151 9.36 -17.35 2.09
C TYR A 151 9.72 -18.50 1.13
N VAL A 152 11.00 -18.68 0.78
CA VAL A 152 11.47 -19.89 0.09
C VAL A 152 11.12 -21.13 0.92
N GLY A 153 10.36 -22.07 0.34
CA GLY A 153 9.88 -23.24 1.05
C GLY A 153 8.80 -22.95 2.10
N ASN A 154 8.15 -21.79 2.07
CA ASN A 154 6.98 -21.46 2.89
C ASN A 154 5.77 -21.13 2.00
N CYS A 155 5.56 -21.91 0.94
CA CYS A 155 4.53 -21.67 -0.07
C CYS A 155 3.12 -21.67 0.55
N ARG A 156 2.91 -22.48 1.59
CA ARG A 156 1.62 -22.54 2.31
C ARG A 156 1.35 -21.33 3.21
N LYS A 157 2.24 -20.34 3.26
CA LYS A 157 1.89 -19.01 3.78
C LYS A 157 0.96 -18.24 2.83
N CYS A 158 0.80 -18.69 1.58
CA CYS A 158 -0.06 -18.02 0.60
C CYS A 158 -0.98 -19.01 -0.13
N HIS A 159 -0.50 -20.22 -0.43
CA HIS A 159 -1.20 -21.18 -1.28
C HIS A 159 -1.78 -22.34 -0.48
N ASN A 160 -3.01 -22.72 -0.78
CA ASN A 160 -3.55 -24.00 -0.34
C ASN A 160 -2.85 -25.10 -1.16
N PRO A 161 -2.07 -26.01 -0.54
CA PRO A 161 -1.33 -27.03 -1.27
C PRO A 161 -2.26 -28.10 -1.88
N HIS A 162 -3.46 -28.28 -1.31
CA HIS A 162 -4.43 -29.25 -1.78
C HIS A 162 -5.41 -28.67 -2.79
N ASP A 163 -5.67 -27.36 -2.77
CA ASP A 163 -6.47 -26.67 -3.80
C ASP A 163 -5.87 -25.29 -4.14
N PRO A 164 -4.80 -25.23 -4.95
CA PRO A 164 -4.24 -23.97 -5.43
C PRO A 164 -5.22 -23.13 -6.26
N THR A 165 -6.33 -23.71 -6.76
CA THR A 165 -7.30 -23.04 -7.63
C THR A 165 -8.22 -22.12 -6.84
N SER A 166 -8.55 -22.50 -5.61
CA SER A 166 -9.41 -21.72 -4.69
C SER A 166 -8.96 -20.26 -4.46
N ALA A 167 -7.66 -19.99 -4.59
CA ALA A 167 -7.08 -18.65 -4.36
C ALA A 167 -6.82 -17.85 -5.65
N MET A 168 -7.05 -18.42 -6.83
CA MET A 168 -6.60 -17.81 -8.10
C MET A 168 -7.23 -16.45 -8.38
N ALA A 169 -8.53 -16.28 -8.12
CA ALA A 169 -9.22 -14.99 -8.32
C ALA A 169 -8.62 -13.90 -7.42
N ALA A 170 -8.51 -14.16 -6.11
CA ALA A 170 -7.90 -13.24 -5.15
C ALA A 170 -6.44 -12.92 -5.51
N ASN A 171 -5.67 -13.91 -5.98
CA ASN A 171 -4.29 -13.70 -6.40
C ASN A 171 -4.19 -12.84 -7.67
N ALA A 172 -5.11 -13.00 -8.63
CA ALA A 172 -5.16 -12.18 -9.83
C ALA A 172 -5.52 -10.72 -9.49
N GLU A 173 -6.57 -10.52 -8.70
CA GLU A 173 -6.97 -9.20 -8.20
C GLU A 173 -5.84 -8.52 -7.42
N TRP A 174 -5.17 -9.27 -6.53
CA TRP A 174 -4.02 -8.78 -5.80
C TRP A 174 -2.90 -8.34 -6.75
N ALA A 175 -2.54 -9.17 -7.72
CA ALA A 175 -1.47 -8.90 -8.69
C ALA A 175 -1.76 -7.68 -9.57
N GLU A 176 -3.03 -7.41 -9.88
CA GLU A 176 -3.48 -6.22 -10.60
C GLU A 176 -3.56 -4.96 -9.71
N SER A 177 -3.60 -5.14 -8.39
CA SER A 177 -3.63 -4.04 -7.43
C SER A 177 -2.28 -3.33 -7.29
N GLY A 178 -2.29 -2.10 -6.78
CA GLY A 178 -1.07 -1.38 -6.42
C GLY A 178 -0.25 -2.05 -5.29
N HIS A 179 -0.87 -2.90 -4.46
CA HIS A 179 -0.12 -3.72 -3.50
C HIS A 179 0.63 -4.85 -4.19
N GLY A 180 0.08 -5.36 -5.28
CA GLY A 180 0.62 -6.44 -6.10
C GLY A 180 1.73 -6.03 -7.08
N ASP A 181 1.85 -4.74 -7.35
CA ASP A 181 2.81 -4.24 -8.34
C ASP A 181 4.25 -4.30 -7.80
N VAL A 182 4.96 -5.37 -8.15
CA VAL A 182 6.38 -5.57 -7.82
C VAL A 182 7.34 -4.84 -8.76
N ILE A 183 6.86 -4.29 -9.88
CA ILE A 183 7.68 -3.50 -10.80
C ILE A 183 7.56 -1.98 -10.54
N ALA A 184 6.67 -1.58 -9.62
CA ALA A 184 6.55 -0.21 -9.14
C ALA A 184 7.90 0.40 -8.76
N GLY A 185 8.12 1.66 -9.17
CA GLY A 185 9.42 2.32 -9.10
C GLY A 185 10.09 2.29 -7.72
N ALA A 186 9.33 2.38 -6.62
CA ALA A 186 9.91 2.29 -5.27
C ALA A 186 10.40 0.87 -4.92
N ARG A 187 9.63 -0.17 -5.30
CA ARG A 187 9.97 -1.59 -5.04
C ARG A 187 11.13 -2.07 -5.92
N THR A 188 11.32 -1.48 -7.10
CA THR A 188 12.47 -1.77 -7.95
C THR A 188 13.72 -0.99 -7.54
N ARG A 189 13.59 0.23 -7.02
CA ARG A 189 14.72 1.08 -6.60
C ARG A 189 15.27 0.75 -5.22
N TYR A 190 14.42 0.39 -4.26
CA TYR A 190 14.82 0.24 -2.87
C TYR A 190 14.76 -1.21 -2.41
N GLU A 191 15.78 -1.60 -1.63
CA GLU A 191 15.68 -2.73 -0.72
C GLU A 191 15.10 -2.22 0.60
N PHE A 192 13.94 -2.72 1.00
CA PHE A 192 13.24 -2.29 2.22
C PHE A 192 13.63 -3.11 3.45
N LYS A 193 14.14 -4.34 3.28
CA LYS A 193 14.66 -5.17 4.37
C LYS A 193 15.83 -4.53 5.12
N THR A 194 16.55 -3.62 4.46
CA THR A 194 17.69 -2.87 5.02
C THR A 194 17.30 -1.53 5.65
N ARG A 195 16.02 -1.13 5.56
CA ARG A 195 15.53 0.21 5.94
C ARG A 195 14.70 0.15 7.21
N GLY A 196 15.35 -0.14 8.32
CA GLY A 196 14.78 -0.26 9.65
C GLY A 196 15.59 0.48 10.71
N SER A 197 15.40 0.10 11.97
CA SER A 197 16.21 0.55 13.12
C SER A 197 16.29 -0.54 14.19
N TYR A 198 17.44 -0.62 14.87
CA TYR A 198 17.60 -1.48 16.04
C TYR A 198 17.02 -0.86 17.32
N GLU A 199 16.77 0.45 17.31
CA GLU A 199 16.01 1.14 18.34
C GLU A 199 14.51 0.97 18.09
N PRO A 200 13.68 0.95 19.15
CA PRO A 200 12.24 0.92 18.99
C PRO A 200 11.73 2.12 18.21
N VAL A 201 10.55 1.96 17.59
CA VAL A 201 9.96 2.99 16.73
C VAL A 201 9.85 4.36 17.40
N ASN A 202 9.57 4.40 18.71
CA ASN A 202 9.35 5.64 19.45
C ASN A 202 10.62 6.46 19.71
N LYS A 203 11.80 5.87 19.49
CA LYS A 203 13.11 6.55 19.57
C LYS A 203 13.73 6.80 18.20
N THR A 204 13.17 6.24 17.15
CA THR A 204 13.76 6.26 15.81
C THR A 204 13.20 7.42 14.98
N PHE A 205 14.07 8.16 14.30
CA PHE A 205 13.69 9.24 13.39
C PHE A 205 13.89 8.81 11.93
N GLN A 206 12.92 9.11 11.07
CA GLN A 206 13.06 8.92 9.62
C GLN A 206 13.34 7.45 9.18
N TYR A 207 13.35 7.24 7.85
CA TYR A 207 13.20 6.02 6.99
C TYR A 207 13.06 4.57 7.52
N TYR A 208 12.24 4.26 8.54
CA TYR A 208 11.90 2.87 8.93
C TYR A 208 10.86 2.19 8.00
N CYS A 209 11.19 2.07 6.72
CA CYS A 209 10.33 1.54 5.66
C CYS A 209 9.97 0.05 5.83
N VAL A 210 10.82 -0.72 6.52
CA VAL A 210 10.69 -2.18 6.65
C VAL A 210 9.33 -2.61 7.20
N ARG A 211 8.76 -1.82 8.13
CA ARG A 211 7.49 -2.08 8.80
C ARG A 211 6.26 -2.04 7.88
N CYS A 212 6.36 -1.38 6.73
CA CYS A 212 5.23 -1.23 5.80
C CYS A 212 5.45 -1.98 4.48
N HIS A 213 6.70 -2.04 4.00
CA HIS A 213 6.98 -2.49 2.63
C HIS A 213 7.39 -3.96 2.52
N THR A 214 7.62 -4.63 3.65
CA THR A 214 8.01 -6.05 3.69
C THR A 214 7.02 -6.83 4.56
N SER A 215 6.77 -8.09 4.23
CA SER A 215 5.88 -8.93 5.01
C SER A 215 6.43 -9.22 6.40
N THR A 216 7.71 -9.58 6.47
CA THR A 216 8.42 -9.90 7.72
C THR A 216 8.46 -8.68 8.64
N GLY A 217 8.81 -7.50 8.11
CA GLY A 217 8.87 -6.27 8.89
C GLY A 217 7.51 -5.84 9.43
N TYR A 218 6.46 -5.94 8.60
CA TYR A 218 5.10 -5.64 9.07
C TYR A 218 4.67 -6.59 10.18
N ILE A 219 4.88 -7.89 10.02
CA ILE A 219 4.49 -8.90 11.01
C ILE A 219 5.20 -8.63 12.34
N ASN A 220 6.53 -8.46 12.32
CA ASN A 220 7.31 -8.12 13.52
C ASN A 220 6.78 -6.86 14.19
N PHE A 221 6.45 -5.83 13.40
CA PHE A 221 5.95 -4.57 13.92
C PHE A 221 4.61 -4.74 14.63
N VAL A 222 3.62 -5.40 14.02
CA VAL A 222 2.29 -5.53 14.65
C VAL A 222 2.28 -6.54 15.81
N THR A 223 3.06 -7.63 15.74
CA THR A 223 3.11 -8.63 16.82
C THR A 223 3.89 -8.14 18.04
N SER A 224 4.80 -7.18 17.86
CA SER A 224 5.56 -6.56 18.96
C SER A 224 4.84 -5.38 19.63
N GLY A 225 3.55 -5.17 19.33
CA GLY A 225 2.79 -4.03 19.84
C GLY A 225 3.26 -2.69 19.24
N PHE A 226 3.63 -2.70 17.96
CA PHE A 226 4.12 -1.55 17.20
C PHE A 226 5.48 -1.02 17.67
N SER A 227 6.40 -1.89 18.07
CA SER A 227 7.72 -1.48 18.58
C SER A 227 8.89 -1.90 17.68
N ASP A 228 8.86 -3.14 17.17
CA ASP A 228 9.95 -3.74 16.40
C ASP A 228 9.93 -3.29 14.93
N ILE A 229 10.96 -2.54 14.55
CA ILE A 229 11.21 -2.06 13.19
C ILE A 229 12.59 -2.48 12.70
N ARG A 230 13.12 -3.59 13.21
CA ARG A 230 14.46 -4.06 12.90
C ARG A 230 14.61 -4.41 11.43
N PRO A 231 15.72 -3.99 10.78
CA PRO A 231 16.08 -4.54 9.49
C PRO A 231 16.40 -6.03 9.63
N PHE A 232 16.18 -6.80 8.57
CA PHE A 232 16.42 -8.25 8.58
C PHE A 232 17.14 -8.73 7.31
N ALA A 233 17.81 -7.82 6.59
CA ALA A 233 18.58 -8.14 5.40
C ALA A 233 19.86 -8.94 5.72
N GLY A 234 19.77 -10.03 6.49
CA GLY A 234 20.88 -10.86 6.94
C GLY A 234 22.10 -10.09 7.49
N PRO A 235 23.21 -10.78 7.75
CA PRO A 235 24.49 -10.14 8.03
C PRO A 235 25.04 -9.42 6.78
N GLY A 236 25.91 -8.42 6.96
CA GLY A 236 26.72 -7.84 5.87
C GLY A 236 26.03 -6.88 4.90
N TYR A 237 24.74 -6.54 5.07
CA TYR A 237 24.19 -5.36 4.42
C TYR A 237 24.50 -4.12 5.26
N ALA A 238 25.00 -3.07 4.61
CA ALA A 238 24.93 -1.73 5.17
C ALA A 238 23.44 -1.41 5.40
N VAL A 239 22.99 -1.52 6.65
CA VAL A 239 21.72 -0.93 7.06
C VAL A 239 21.82 0.52 6.63
N VAL A 240 20.86 1.00 5.84
CA VAL A 240 20.71 2.44 5.63
C VAL A 240 20.18 2.95 6.96
N GLN A 241 21.10 3.12 7.92
CA GLN A 241 20.75 3.42 9.30
C GLN A 241 20.10 4.79 9.31
N ASN A 242 18.88 4.79 9.83
CA ASN A 242 18.20 6.01 10.14
C ASN A 242 18.74 6.60 11.43
N TYR A 243 18.57 7.91 11.53
CA TYR A 243 19.09 8.67 12.64
C TYR A 243 18.47 8.19 13.99
N PRO A 244 19.29 7.93 15.02
CA PRO A 244 20.75 8.10 15.05
C PRO A 244 21.50 7.02 14.27
N VAL A 245 22.45 7.45 13.42
CA VAL A 245 23.40 6.59 12.67
C VAL A 245 24.39 5.87 13.61
N LYS A 246 24.24 6.04 14.93
CA LYS A 246 25.04 5.34 15.93
C LYS A 246 24.24 4.16 16.45
N VAL A 247 24.65 2.98 16.04
CA VAL A 247 24.35 1.74 16.77
C VAL A 247 24.91 1.93 18.18
N ALA A 248 24.10 1.67 19.22
CA ALA A 248 24.57 1.74 20.60
C ALA A 248 25.82 0.87 20.77
N ALA A 249 26.78 1.30 21.60
CA ALA A 249 27.94 0.49 21.91
C ALA A 249 27.48 -0.87 22.48
N GLY A 250 27.84 -1.98 21.81
CA GLY A 250 27.41 -3.34 22.17
C GLY A 250 26.19 -3.88 21.41
N ALA A 251 25.52 -3.09 20.58
CA ALA A 251 24.54 -3.62 19.64
C ALA A 251 25.26 -4.43 18.55
N ALA A 252 24.82 -5.66 18.30
CA ALA A 252 25.37 -6.51 17.25
C ALA A 252 25.36 -5.75 15.91
N GLN A 253 26.55 -5.40 15.42
CA GLN A 253 26.71 -4.96 14.04
C GLN A 253 26.26 -6.11 13.12
N PRO A 254 25.70 -5.83 11.93
CA PRO A 254 25.57 -6.89 10.93
C PRO A 254 26.94 -7.55 10.78
N ALA A 255 27.05 -8.87 11.02
CA ALA A 255 28.33 -9.56 10.83
C ALA A 255 28.82 -9.31 9.40
N ASP A 256 30.12 -9.10 9.21
CA ASP A 256 30.75 -8.71 7.94
C ASP A 256 30.63 -9.75 6.79
N ALA A 257 29.78 -10.77 6.95
CA ALA A 257 29.48 -11.78 5.95
C ALA A 257 28.32 -11.30 5.05
N PRO A 258 28.47 -11.21 3.72
CA PRO A 258 27.39 -10.85 2.80
C PRO A 258 26.17 -11.75 3.00
N SER A 259 24.99 -11.16 3.25
CA SER A 259 23.76 -11.94 3.33
C SER A 259 23.56 -12.68 2.00
N PRO A 260 23.30 -14.00 2.06
CA PRO A 260 23.02 -14.78 0.86
C PRO A 260 21.69 -14.36 0.23
N ASP A 261 20.79 -13.73 0.99
CA ASP A 261 19.50 -13.26 0.50
C ASP A 261 19.62 -11.94 -0.27
N LYS A 262 19.46 -12.07 -1.58
CA LYS A 262 19.56 -11.03 -2.59
C LYS A 262 18.19 -10.63 -3.15
N THR A 263 17.09 -11.08 -2.56
CA THR A 263 15.71 -10.72 -2.97
C THR A 263 15.32 -9.36 -2.41
N LYS A 264 14.37 -8.63 -3.02
CA LYS A 264 13.67 -7.50 -2.37
C LYS A 264 12.29 -7.96 -1.90
N GLU A 265 12.13 -8.26 -0.61
CA GLU A 265 10.86 -8.78 -0.09
C GLU A 265 9.75 -7.74 -0.24
N VAL A 266 8.57 -8.19 -0.67
CA VAL A 266 7.35 -7.39 -0.71
C VAL A 266 6.31 -7.90 0.30
N THR A 267 5.22 -7.14 0.44
CA THR A 267 4.02 -7.51 1.18
C THR A 267 3.31 -8.69 0.49
N ALA A 268 3.01 -9.74 1.24
CA ALA A 268 2.39 -10.99 0.78
C ALA A 268 1.09 -11.29 1.56
N CYS A 269 0.37 -12.35 1.17
CA CYS A 269 -0.96 -12.68 1.69
C CYS A 269 -1.02 -12.79 3.22
N ASN A 270 0.03 -13.33 3.85
CA ASN A 270 0.10 -13.53 5.30
C ASN A 270 0.28 -12.22 6.10
N VAL A 271 0.51 -11.09 5.45
CA VAL A 271 0.37 -9.78 6.09
C VAL A 271 -1.06 -9.61 6.59
N CYS A 272 -2.05 -9.98 5.76
CA CYS A 272 -3.47 -9.79 6.05
C CYS A 272 -4.18 -11.04 6.56
N HIS A 273 -3.79 -12.24 6.10
CA HIS A 273 -4.61 -13.45 6.25
C HIS A 273 -3.99 -14.53 7.14
N ASP A 274 -3.06 -14.20 8.03
CA ASP A 274 -2.46 -15.20 8.93
C ASP A 274 -2.66 -14.83 10.40
N ASN A 275 -3.44 -15.66 11.09
CA ASN A 275 -3.73 -15.56 12.52
C ASN A 275 -2.60 -16.11 13.42
N GLY A 276 -1.42 -16.38 12.85
CA GLY A 276 -0.26 -16.94 13.55
C GLY A 276 -0.11 -18.46 13.38
N ALA A 277 -1.05 -19.11 12.70
CA ALA A 277 -0.96 -20.54 12.38
C ALA A 277 -0.06 -20.84 11.16
N GLY A 278 0.43 -19.81 10.45
CA GLY A 278 1.30 -19.96 9.29
C GLY A 278 0.58 -20.53 8.06
N ARG A 279 -0.73 -20.28 7.94
CA ARG A 279 -1.62 -20.86 6.93
C ARG A 279 -2.53 -19.81 6.30
N ALA A 280 -1.97 -18.80 5.63
CA ALA A 280 -2.79 -17.67 5.19
C ALA A 280 -3.82 -18.00 4.10
N TYR A 281 -3.71 -19.18 3.47
CA TYR A 281 -4.71 -19.69 2.53
C TYR A 281 -6.05 -20.07 3.21
N ASN A 282 -6.14 -20.05 4.54
CA ASN A 282 -7.42 -20.13 5.23
C ASN A 282 -8.18 -18.80 5.26
N TRP A 283 -7.56 -17.72 4.78
CA TRP A 283 -8.11 -16.37 4.69
C TRP A 283 -8.47 -15.72 6.04
N ALA A 284 -8.07 -16.31 7.17
CA ALA A 284 -8.35 -15.76 8.50
C ALA A 284 -7.60 -14.44 8.70
N THR A 285 -8.32 -13.35 8.91
CA THR A 285 -7.71 -12.03 9.08
C THR A 285 -6.71 -12.03 10.26
N ARG A 286 -5.54 -11.43 10.04
CA ARG A 286 -4.54 -11.20 11.07
C ARG A 286 -5.12 -10.28 12.14
N ALA A 287 -5.12 -10.74 13.38
CA ALA A 287 -5.49 -9.91 14.51
C ALA A 287 -4.42 -8.84 14.73
N VAL A 288 -4.79 -7.58 14.51
CA VAL A 288 -3.95 -6.40 14.78
C VAL A 288 -4.65 -5.56 15.84
N PRO A 289 -3.98 -5.18 16.94
CA PRO A 289 -4.58 -4.33 17.96
C PRO A 289 -4.81 -2.90 17.44
N ALA A 290 -5.53 -2.07 18.21
CA ALA A 290 -5.72 -0.67 17.88
C ALA A 290 -4.37 0.04 17.69
N TYR A 291 -4.19 0.71 16.54
CA TYR A 291 -2.89 1.21 16.15
C TYR A 291 -2.41 2.39 17.01
N ARG A 292 -1.13 2.33 17.39
CA ARG A 292 -0.40 3.43 18.06
C ARG A 292 0.66 3.94 17.10
N GLY A 293 0.41 5.09 16.49
CA GLY A 293 1.32 5.74 15.56
C GLY A 293 2.34 6.60 16.29
N TYR A 294 3.62 6.33 16.09
CA TYR A 294 4.71 7.14 16.62
C TYR A 294 5.29 8.04 15.52
N TYR A 295 5.08 9.34 15.64
CA TYR A 295 5.45 10.34 14.65
C TYR A 295 6.67 11.14 15.13
N ASN A 296 7.86 10.65 14.78
CA ASN A 296 9.10 11.27 15.22
C ASN A 296 9.70 12.13 14.11
N PHE A 297 10.26 13.28 14.48
CA PHE A 297 10.86 14.23 13.55
C PHE A 297 12.10 14.88 14.12
N SER A 298 13.05 15.17 13.24
CA SER A 298 14.24 15.94 13.55
C SER A 298 14.41 17.02 12.50
N SER A 299 14.65 18.24 12.95
CA SER A 299 14.85 19.40 12.10
C SER A 299 16.30 19.56 11.65
N ALA A 300 17.13 18.50 11.70
CA ALA A 300 18.60 18.37 11.61
C ALA A 300 19.47 19.49 11.02
N ASN A 301 18.91 20.37 10.18
CA ASN A 301 19.55 21.53 9.57
C ASN A 301 19.16 22.89 10.20
N SER A 302 18.30 22.93 11.23
CA SER A 302 17.96 24.15 11.97
C SER A 302 18.87 24.38 13.18
N SER A 303 19.02 25.64 13.60
CA SER A 303 19.69 26.04 14.84
C SER A 303 18.70 26.81 15.74
N PRO A 304 18.37 26.29 16.94
CA PRO A 304 18.76 24.99 17.47
C PRO A 304 18.14 23.84 16.67
N THR A 305 18.79 22.67 16.70
CA THR A 305 18.20 21.45 16.15
C THR A 305 17.13 20.94 17.11
N VAL A 306 15.90 20.83 16.63
CA VAL A 306 14.75 20.29 17.35
C VAL A 306 14.60 18.81 17.01
N LYS A 307 14.38 17.99 18.05
CA LYS A 307 14.03 16.58 17.93
C LYS A 307 12.75 16.32 18.71
N LEU A 308 11.74 15.84 18.00
CA LEU A 308 10.46 15.42 18.57
C LEU A 308 10.38 13.90 18.46
N ASN A 309 10.42 13.21 19.59
CA ASN A 309 10.29 11.76 19.68
C ASN A 309 9.10 11.39 20.58
N ASP A 310 8.67 10.14 20.48
CA ASP A 310 7.60 9.56 21.29
C ASP A 310 6.24 10.29 21.15
N LYS A 311 6.05 11.07 20.07
CA LYS A 311 4.75 11.67 19.75
C LYS A 311 3.81 10.56 19.28
N VAL A 312 2.95 10.12 20.19
CA VAL A 312 1.96 9.07 19.93
C VAL A 312 0.62 9.65 19.48
N THR A 313 0.05 9.05 18.45
CA THR A 313 -1.36 9.18 18.09
C THR A 313 -2.01 7.82 18.21
N VAL A 314 -3.09 7.75 18.97
CA VAL A 314 -3.84 6.51 19.19
C VAL A 314 -5.05 6.52 18.27
N TYR A 315 -5.15 5.49 17.43
CA TYR A 315 -6.33 5.26 16.61
C TYR A 315 -7.32 4.39 17.36
N PRO A 316 -8.63 4.55 17.14
CA PRO A 316 -9.63 3.65 17.72
C PRO A 316 -9.39 2.21 17.26
N ASN A 317 -9.97 1.25 17.97
CA ASN A 317 -9.99 -0.13 17.50
C ASN A 317 -10.98 -0.26 16.33
N LEU A 318 -10.48 -0.60 15.15
CA LEU A 318 -11.25 -0.68 13.92
C LEU A 318 -11.48 -2.11 13.43
N ASN A 319 -11.40 -3.10 14.33
CA ASN A 319 -11.54 -4.52 14.00
C ASN A 319 -10.60 -4.92 12.85
N ASP A 320 -11.10 -5.59 11.81
CA ASP A 320 -10.29 -6.04 10.67
C ASP A 320 -9.54 -4.91 9.96
N SER A 321 -10.09 -3.68 9.98
CA SER A 321 -9.44 -2.51 9.38
C SER A 321 -8.14 -2.11 10.08
N ASN A 322 -7.88 -2.59 11.31
CA ASN A 322 -6.60 -2.35 11.99
C ASN A 322 -5.40 -2.86 11.17
N VAL A 323 -5.58 -3.84 10.30
CA VAL A 323 -4.49 -4.33 9.43
C VAL A 323 -3.99 -3.25 8.46
N CYS A 324 -4.85 -2.31 8.07
CA CYS A 324 -4.51 -1.27 7.10
C CYS A 324 -3.76 -0.09 7.74
N ILE A 325 -4.14 0.27 8.97
CA ILE A 325 -3.74 1.52 9.60
C ILE A 325 -2.22 1.69 9.77
N PRO A 326 -1.42 0.68 10.20
CA PRO A 326 0.02 0.84 10.38
C PRO A 326 0.78 1.35 9.15
N CYS A 327 0.27 1.03 7.96
CA CYS A 327 0.82 1.48 6.68
C CYS A 327 0.14 2.76 6.17
N HIS A 328 -1.18 2.88 6.39
CA HIS A 328 -2.02 3.96 5.86
C HIS A 328 -2.26 5.11 6.85
N SER A 329 -1.45 5.20 7.90
CA SER A 329 -1.42 6.33 8.85
C SER A 329 -0.31 7.33 8.55
N GLY A 330 0.40 7.18 7.43
CA GLY A 330 1.53 8.03 7.09
C GLY A 330 2.71 7.91 8.07
N ARG A 331 3.62 8.89 8.01
CA ARG A 331 4.87 8.97 8.78
C ARG A 331 5.10 10.32 9.46
N GLY A 332 4.21 11.29 9.25
CA GLY A 332 4.24 12.59 9.90
C GLY A 332 2.83 13.17 9.94
N VAL A 333 2.59 14.02 10.94
CA VAL A 333 1.32 14.71 11.15
C VAL A 333 1.57 16.20 11.37
N GLY A 334 0.60 17.04 11.03
CA GLY A 334 0.76 18.49 11.06
C GLY A 334 1.01 19.05 12.45
N THR A 335 0.48 18.42 13.51
CA THR A 335 0.72 18.85 14.90
C THR A 335 2.20 18.87 15.28
N MET A 336 3.05 18.09 14.59
CA MET A 336 4.49 18.09 14.82
C MET A 336 5.14 19.44 14.47
N ILE A 337 4.54 20.20 13.55
CA ILE A 337 5.02 21.54 13.19
C ILE A 337 4.76 22.52 14.35
N ASN A 338 3.58 22.42 14.98
CA ASN A 338 3.25 23.22 16.17
C ASN A 338 4.14 22.85 17.36
N ASP A 339 4.33 21.55 17.59
CA ASP A 339 5.25 21.06 18.64
C ASP A 339 6.69 21.55 18.38
N ALA A 340 7.13 21.55 17.12
CA ALA A 340 8.47 22.02 16.77
C ALA A 340 8.63 23.53 16.90
N GLN A 341 7.59 24.31 16.57
CA GLN A 341 7.56 25.75 16.80
C GLN A 341 7.66 26.04 18.31
N ALA A 342 6.89 25.34 19.14
CA ALA A 342 6.94 25.48 20.60
C ALA A 342 8.32 25.11 21.17
N ALA A 343 9.04 24.19 20.53
CA ALA A 343 10.41 23.82 20.87
C ALA A 343 11.48 24.78 20.31
N GLY A 344 11.10 25.89 19.68
CA GLY A 344 12.03 26.91 19.19
C GLY A 344 12.69 26.60 17.85
N MET A 345 12.04 25.83 16.98
CA MET A 345 12.54 25.58 15.62
C MET A 345 12.73 26.89 14.84
N ASP A 346 13.90 27.04 14.22
CA ASP A 346 14.13 28.06 13.18
C ASP A 346 13.55 27.62 11.83
N PHE A 347 12.52 28.33 11.37
CA PHE A 347 11.83 28.07 10.10
C PHE A 347 12.51 28.69 8.86
N SER A 348 13.61 29.43 9.03
CA SER A 348 14.35 30.05 7.92
C SER A 348 15.30 29.08 7.20
N ASN A 349 15.61 27.93 7.81
CA ASN A 349 16.58 26.98 7.29
C ASN A 349 16.30 25.56 7.79
N THR A 350 15.13 25.00 7.50
CA THR A 350 14.70 23.74 8.12
C THR A 350 14.16 22.72 7.12
N THR A 351 14.10 21.47 7.57
CA THR A 351 13.36 20.39 6.93
C THR A 351 11.97 20.31 7.54
N ALA A 352 11.00 19.82 6.77
CA ALA A 352 9.63 19.66 7.23
C ALA A 352 9.31 18.19 7.52
N PRO A 353 8.35 17.90 8.42
CA PRO A 353 7.81 16.56 8.55
C PRO A 353 7.18 16.11 7.24
N GLY A 354 7.29 14.81 6.93
CA GLY A 354 6.71 14.22 5.73
C GLY A 354 5.56 13.29 6.08
N ALA A 355 4.36 13.56 5.55
CA ALA A 355 3.19 12.69 5.74
C ALA A 355 3.40 11.27 5.18
N HIS A 356 4.20 11.12 4.12
CA HIS A 356 4.36 9.89 3.36
C HIS A 356 3.06 9.34 2.75
N ASP A 357 3.18 8.44 1.79
CA ASP A 357 2.12 8.20 0.82
C ASP A 357 0.93 7.44 1.43
N ARG A 358 -0.29 7.75 0.96
CA ARG A 358 -1.56 7.04 1.25
C ARG A 358 -1.96 7.06 2.73
N ALA A 359 -1.78 8.19 3.41
CA ALA A 359 -2.09 8.42 4.83
C ALA A 359 -3.60 8.56 5.14
N ALA A 360 -4.46 7.75 4.50
CA ALA A 360 -5.92 7.84 4.59
C ALA A 360 -6.47 7.80 6.02
N ALA A 361 -5.88 6.97 6.90
CA ALA A 361 -6.32 6.89 8.29
C ALA A 361 -6.22 8.24 9.01
N THR A 362 -5.19 9.03 8.70
CA THR A 362 -5.00 10.33 9.35
C THR A 362 -6.06 11.35 8.95
N LEU A 363 -6.67 11.19 7.77
CA LEU A 363 -7.73 12.08 7.28
C LEU A 363 -9.11 11.63 7.78
N ILE A 364 -9.36 10.32 7.80
CA ILE A 364 -10.61 9.76 8.35
C ILE A 364 -10.76 10.13 9.83
N PHE A 365 -9.66 10.09 10.60
CA PHE A 365 -9.70 10.36 12.04
C PHE A 365 -9.21 11.76 12.42
N GLU A 366 -9.02 12.65 11.46
CA GLU A 366 -8.68 14.07 11.70
C GLU A 366 -7.42 14.26 12.55
N THR A 367 -6.44 13.37 12.39
CA THR A 367 -5.18 13.39 13.14
C THR A 367 -3.99 13.86 12.31
N GLY A 368 -4.15 13.94 10.98
CA GLY A 368 -3.05 14.11 10.04
C GLY A 368 -2.69 15.54 9.71
N GLY A 369 -3.68 16.40 9.51
CA GLY A 369 -3.51 17.73 8.93
C GLY A 369 -2.76 18.70 9.84
N TYR A 370 -2.21 19.74 9.23
CA TYR A 370 -1.85 20.96 9.94
C TYR A 370 -3.09 21.83 10.06
N GLU A 371 -3.54 21.98 11.30
CA GLU A 371 -4.67 22.82 11.66
C GLU A 371 -4.19 24.21 12.05
N PHE A 372 -4.69 25.22 11.35
CA PHE A 372 -4.29 26.61 11.57
C PHE A 372 -4.89 27.13 12.90
N PRO A 373 -4.11 27.88 13.71
CA PRO A 373 -4.59 28.43 14.97
C PRO A 373 -5.88 29.24 14.80
N GLY A 374 -6.85 29.03 15.71
CA GLY A 374 -8.13 29.75 15.71
C GLY A 374 -9.16 29.27 14.68
N ARG A 375 -8.84 28.25 13.87
CA ARG A 375 -9.78 27.61 12.94
C ARG A 375 -10.40 26.34 13.53
N ASN A 376 -11.60 25.99 13.07
CA ASN A 376 -12.29 24.75 13.44
C ASN A 376 -12.23 23.72 12.31
N TYR A 377 -11.79 22.51 12.63
CA TYR A 377 -11.66 21.41 11.69
C TYR A 377 -12.66 20.28 11.90
N VAL A 378 -13.34 20.24 13.05
CA VAL A 378 -14.33 19.20 13.39
C VAL A 378 -15.49 19.24 12.39
N PRO A 379 -15.70 18.19 11.58
CA PRO A 379 -16.80 18.14 10.62
C PRO A 379 -18.15 18.20 11.33
N THR A 380 -19.08 18.91 10.69
CA THR A 380 -20.46 19.02 11.17
C THR A 380 -21.25 17.72 10.99
N ARG A 381 -20.93 16.94 9.95
CA ARG A 381 -21.57 15.66 9.61
C ARG A 381 -20.57 14.71 8.97
N PHE A 382 -19.93 13.86 9.77
CA PHE A 382 -19.00 12.87 9.26
C PHE A 382 -19.16 11.53 10.00
N LEU A 383 -19.42 10.46 9.24
CA LEU A 383 -19.66 9.12 9.79
C LEU A 383 -18.71 8.06 9.24
N HIS A 384 -17.81 8.39 8.30
CA HIS A 384 -17.01 7.34 7.65
C HIS A 384 -16.05 6.65 8.63
N GLY A 385 -15.60 7.33 9.69
CA GLY A 385 -14.82 6.70 10.76
C GLY A 385 -15.58 5.64 11.58
N SER A 386 -16.92 5.60 11.50
CA SER A 386 -17.79 4.65 12.22
C SER A 386 -18.30 3.49 11.37
N ILE A 387 -18.05 3.52 10.05
CA ILE A 387 -18.50 2.47 9.13
C ILE A 387 -17.88 1.13 9.55
N GLY A 388 -18.68 0.07 9.54
CA GLY A 388 -18.24 -1.27 9.91
C GLY A 388 -17.90 -1.42 11.40
N LEU A 389 -18.30 -0.49 12.26
CA LEU A 389 -18.15 -0.60 13.72
C LEU A 389 -19.53 -0.77 14.36
N ALA A 390 -19.64 -1.76 15.24
CA ALA A 390 -20.88 -2.07 15.97
C ALA A 390 -22.14 -2.18 15.07
N ASN A 391 -21.97 -2.58 13.80
CA ASN A 391 -23.02 -2.59 12.79
C ASN A 391 -23.78 -1.26 12.64
N THR A 392 -23.08 -0.14 12.83
CA THR A 392 -23.62 1.21 12.66
C THR A 392 -24.26 1.32 11.27
N ARG A 393 -25.57 1.62 11.24
CA ARG A 393 -26.38 1.72 10.02
C ARG A 393 -26.33 0.48 9.11
N GLY A 394 -26.17 -0.72 9.68
CA GLY A 394 -26.16 -1.97 8.92
C GLY A 394 -24.88 -2.24 8.13
N THR A 395 -23.79 -1.52 8.43
CA THR A 395 -22.53 -1.61 7.66
C THR A 395 -21.60 -2.75 8.09
N GLY A 396 -21.95 -3.51 9.14
CA GLY A 396 -21.22 -4.68 9.62
C GLY A 396 -20.15 -4.39 10.69
N TYR A 397 -19.14 -5.26 10.78
CA TYR A 397 -18.17 -5.30 11.89
C TYR A 397 -16.69 -5.28 11.45
N ALA A 398 -16.38 -5.08 10.16
CA ALA A 398 -15.01 -5.16 9.65
C ALA A 398 -14.21 -3.84 9.79
N GLY A 399 -14.83 -2.79 10.34
CA GLY A 399 -14.30 -1.42 10.34
C GLY A 399 -14.36 -0.72 8.97
N PRO A 400 -13.97 0.57 8.93
CA PRO A 400 -14.31 1.44 7.80
C PRO A 400 -13.50 1.14 6.54
N CYS A 401 -12.21 0.84 6.67
CA CYS A 401 -11.32 0.58 5.55
C CYS A 401 -11.74 -0.69 4.82
N ALA A 402 -11.87 -1.80 5.56
CA ALA A 402 -12.28 -3.08 4.99
C ALA A 402 -13.72 -3.02 4.44
N THR A 403 -14.64 -2.35 5.14
CA THR A 403 -16.03 -2.25 4.68
C THR A 403 -16.15 -1.51 3.35
N CYS A 404 -15.40 -0.41 3.14
CA CYS A 404 -15.45 0.31 1.87
C CYS A 404 -14.64 -0.38 0.77
N HIS A 405 -13.43 -0.86 1.06
CA HIS A 405 -12.49 -1.35 0.06
C HIS A 405 -12.60 -2.85 -0.26
N MET A 406 -13.14 -3.66 0.67
CA MET A 406 -13.20 -5.12 0.55
C MET A 406 -14.63 -5.67 0.34
N LYS A 407 -15.69 -4.86 0.50
CA LYS A 407 -17.07 -5.28 0.17
C LYS A 407 -17.43 -4.94 -1.27
N THR A 408 -16.66 -5.49 -2.20
CA THR A 408 -16.80 -5.33 -3.64
C THR A 408 -16.80 -6.71 -4.30
N PRO A 409 -17.19 -6.84 -5.59
CA PRO A 409 -17.02 -8.09 -6.34
C PRO A 409 -15.56 -8.53 -6.52
N THR A 410 -14.60 -7.61 -6.33
CA THR A 410 -13.15 -7.84 -6.48
C THR A 410 -12.41 -7.32 -5.24
N PRO A 411 -12.58 -7.98 -4.08
CA PRO A 411 -12.12 -7.47 -2.78
C PRO A 411 -10.61 -7.25 -2.71
N HIS A 412 -9.79 -8.05 -3.39
CA HIS A 412 -8.33 -7.94 -3.36
C HIS A 412 -7.77 -6.94 -4.38
N GLY A 413 -8.65 -6.26 -5.13
CA GLY A 413 -8.32 -5.07 -5.90
C GLY A 413 -8.25 -3.78 -5.06
N PHE A 414 -8.82 -3.80 -3.84
CA PHE A 414 -8.84 -2.70 -2.87
C PHE A 414 -9.42 -1.36 -3.38
N LEU A 415 -10.21 -1.38 -4.45
CA LEU A 415 -10.83 -0.17 -4.98
C LEU A 415 -12.36 -0.24 -4.81
N PRO A 416 -12.98 0.79 -4.19
CA PRO A 416 -14.44 0.83 -4.02
C PRO A 416 -15.17 1.20 -5.32
N VAL A 417 -14.43 1.47 -6.40
CA VAL A 417 -14.92 1.96 -7.69
C VAL A 417 -14.19 1.26 -8.83
N THR A 418 -14.85 1.12 -9.98
CA THR A 418 -14.14 0.84 -11.25
C THR A 418 -13.81 2.14 -11.95
N LYS A 419 -12.77 2.09 -12.78
CA LYS A 419 -12.35 3.22 -13.61
C LYS A 419 -12.40 2.85 -15.08
N ASP A 420 -12.69 3.84 -15.93
CA ASP A 420 -12.53 3.68 -17.38
C ASP A 420 -11.06 3.78 -17.81
N SER A 421 -10.80 3.66 -19.12
CA SER A 421 -9.45 3.74 -19.69
C SER A 421 -8.77 5.10 -19.52
N THR A 422 -9.52 6.14 -19.13
CA THR A 422 -9.00 7.49 -18.84
C THR A 422 -8.75 7.71 -17.35
N GLY A 423 -9.07 6.73 -16.50
CA GLY A 423 -8.91 6.81 -15.05
C GLY A 423 -10.06 7.51 -14.32
N LYS A 424 -11.16 7.84 -15.03
CA LYS A 424 -12.39 8.39 -14.42
C LYS A 424 -13.22 7.28 -13.79
N ILE A 425 -13.95 7.61 -12.73
CA ILE A 425 -14.83 6.69 -12.02
C ILE A 425 -15.99 6.33 -12.95
N ALA A 426 -16.08 5.05 -13.31
CA ALA A 426 -17.10 4.51 -14.19
C ALA A 426 -18.28 3.95 -13.40
N SER A 427 -18.02 3.32 -12.25
CA SER A 427 -19.06 2.79 -11.36
C SER A 427 -18.59 2.73 -9.91
N ILE A 428 -19.55 2.72 -8.98
CA ILE A 428 -19.31 2.46 -7.55
C ILE A 428 -19.61 0.98 -7.33
N VAL A 429 -18.59 0.19 -7.00
CA VAL A 429 -18.72 -1.26 -6.78
C VAL A 429 -18.75 -1.64 -5.31
N SER A 430 -18.40 -0.72 -4.42
CA SER A 430 -18.59 -0.90 -2.99
C SER A 430 -20.06 -0.84 -2.64
N THR A 431 -20.53 -1.89 -1.98
CA THR A 431 -21.91 -1.95 -1.46
C THR A 431 -22.11 -1.04 -0.24
N ALA A 432 -21.01 -0.58 0.39
CA ALA A 432 -21.07 0.24 1.60
C ALA A 432 -21.73 1.61 1.40
N CYS A 433 -21.48 2.26 0.26
CA CYS A 433 -21.93 3.63 0.01
C CYS A 433 -23.46 3.75 -0.02
N ALA A 434 -24.13 2.78 -0.64
CA ALA A 434 -25.58 2.75 -0.82
C ALA A 434 -26.35 2.57 0.50
N HIS A 435 -25.71 2.18 1.60
CA HIS A 435 -26.38 2.14 2.90
C HIS A 435 -26.66 3.54 3.49
N CYS A 436 -25.93 4.56 3.04
CA CYS A 436 -26.03 5.93 3.58
C CYS A 436 -26.34 7.00 2.53
N HIS A 437 -26.02 6.77 1.26
CA HIS A 437 -26.11 7.78 0.19
C HIS A 437 -27.23 7.53 -0.83
N THR A 438 -28.43 7.20 -0.34
CA THR A 438 -29.60 6.84 -1.16
C THR A 438 -30.61 7.98 -1.39
N GLY A 439 -30.34 9.20 -0.93
CA GLY A 439 -31.25 10.34 -1.06
C GLY A 439 -30.62 11.70 -0.74
N ASP A 440 -31.45 12.75 -0.70
CA ASP A 440 -31.07 14.14 -0.42
C ASP A 440 -30.39 14.28 0.98
N PRO A 441 -29.30 15.08 1.12
CA PRO A 441 -28.74 15.96 0.09
C PRO A 441 -27.74 15.31 -0.84
N VAL A 442 -27.33 14.06 -0.60
CA VAL A 442 -26.26 13.42 -1.38
C VAL A 442 -26.68 12.01 -1.81
N GLN A 443 -27.39 11.96 -2.93
CA GLN A 443 -27.46 10.75 -3.73
C GLN A 443 -26.09 10.55 -4.39
N LEU A 444 -25.37 9.49 -3.99
CA LEU A 444 -24.04 9.23 -4.53
C LEU A 444 -24.14 8.40 -5.81
N THR A 445 -23.74 9.01 -6.91
CA THR A 445 -23.59 8.34 -8.22
C THR A 445 -22.12 8.33 -8.63
N ALA A 446 -21.75 7.53 -9.63
CA ALA A 446 -20.41 7.54 -10.21
C ALA A 446 -20.04 8.95 -10.71
N THR A 447 -21.00 9.64 -11.36
CA THR A 447 -20.83 11.03 -11.82
C THR A 447 -20.60 11.98 -10.66
N THR A 448 -21.43 11.93 -9.61
CA THR A 448 -21.27 12.80 -8.43
C THR A 448 -19.90 12.58 -7.76
N LEU A 449 -19.49 11.32 -7.58
CA LEU A 449 -18.21 10.99 -6.97
C LEU A 449 -17.02 11.43 -7.85
N GLN A 450 -17.17 11.34 -9.18
CA GLN A 450 -16.18 11.85 -10.12
C GLN A 450 -16.09 13.38 -10.09
N THR A 451 -17.22 14.08 -9.98
CA THR A 451 -17.25 15.54 -9.79
C THR A 451 -16.55 15.96 -8.50
N GLU A 452 -16.78 15.25 -7.39
CA GLU A 452 -16.06 15.48 -6.13
C GLU A 452 -14.55 15.27 -6.29
N LYS A 453 -14.14 14.21 -7.01
CA LYS A 453 -12.73 13.94 -7.30
C LYS A 453 -12.09 15.03 -8.17
N ASP A 454 -12.80 15.52 -9.18
CA ASP A 454 -12.34 16.55 -10.11
C ASP A 454 -12.17 17.91 -9.40
N GLY A 455 -13.17 18.30 -8.60
CA GLY A 455 -13.12 19.51 -7.77
C GLY A 455 -11.99 19.48 -6.74
N TYR A 456 -11.81 18.34 -6.06
CA TYR A 456 -10.67 18.12 -5.17
C TYR A 456 -9.32 18.26 -5.89
N ALA A 457 -9.18 17.64 -7.06
CA ALA A 457 -7.96 17.72 -7.84
C ALA A 457 -7.66 19.15 -8.31
N ALA A 458 -8.70 19.91 -8.70
CA ALA A 458 -8.58 21.32 -9.07
C ALA A 458 -8.17 22.19 -7.87
N ALA A 459 -8.78 21.97 -6.70
CA ALA A 459 -8.44 22.69 -5.48
C ALA A 459 -6.98 22.44 -5.05
N ILE A 460 -6.49 21.20 -5.09
CA ILE A 460 -5.09 20.90 -4.80
C ILE A 460 -4.15 21.50 -5.87
N ALA A 461 -4.56 21.51 -7.15
CA ALA A 461 -3.80 22.16 -8.20
C ALA A 461 -3.66 23.67 -7.92
N MET A 462 -4.74 24.35 -7.54
CA MET A 462 -4.68 25.77 -7.17
C MET A 462 -3.84 26.03 -5.91
N LEU A 463 -3.89 25.15 -4.91
CA LEU A 463 -3.02 25.26 -3.73
C LEU A 463 -1.54 25.14 -4.14
N ASN A 464 -1.23 24.23 -5.06
CA ASN A 464 0.11 24.11 -5.64
C ASN A 464 0.54 25.34 -6.44
N VAL A 465 -0.37 25.98 -7.18
CA VAL A 465 -0.10 27.24 -7.86
C VAL A 465 0.29 28.31 -6.85
N LEU A 466 -0.53 28.55 -5.82
CA LEU A 466 -0.28 29.57 -4.79
C LEU A 466 1.04 29.38 -4.03
N LYS A 467 1.48 28.13 -3.85
CA LYS A 467 2.80 27.81 -3.27
C LYS A 467 3.98 28.31 -4.12
N THR A 468 3.77 28.53 -5.42
CA THR A 468 4.82 28.87 -6.40
C THR A 468 4.58 30.20 -7.12
N ASP A 469 3.45 30.86 -6.87
CA ASP A 469 3.07 32.11 -7.52
C ASP A 469 3.94 33.28 -7.03
N SER A 470 4.61 33.95 -7.96
CA SER A 470 5.48 35.09 -7.74
C SER A 470 4.77 36.45 -7.78
N THR A 471 3.47 36.49 -8.10
CA THR A 471 2.66 37.70 -8.32
C THR A 471 1.73 38.06 -7.16
N LEU A 472 1.47 37.13 -6.23
CA LEU A 472 0.83 37.44 -4.95
C LEU A 472 1.68 38.46 -4.17
N PRO A 473 1.07 39.32 -3.32
CA PRO A 473 1.66 40.59 -2.90
C PRO A 473 3.13 40.46 -2.46
N VAL A 474 4.01 41.10 -3.22
CA VAL A 474 5.33 41.52 -2.73
C VAL A 474 5.07 42.65 -1.75
N ASN A 475 4.70 42.31 -0.51
CA ASN A 475 4.84 43.25 0.59
C ASN A 475 6.35 43.60 0.68
N PRO A 476 6.79 44.82 1.00
CA PRO A 476 8.20 45.18 1.24
C PRO A 476 8.99 44.26 2.22
N LEU A 477 8.36 43.22 2.75
CA LEU A 477 8.87 42.14 3.58
C LEU A 477 9.20 40.81 2.85
N ASN A 478 9.03 40.67 1.52
CA ASN A 478 9.23 39.36 0.84
C ASN A 478 9.88 39.45 -0.56
N PRO A 479 11.23 39.42 -0.66
CA PRO A 479 11.92 39.40 -1.95
C PRO A 479 12.18 38.00 -2.55
N THR A 480 11.92 36.87 -1.88
CA THR A 480 12.34 35.54 -2.42
C THR A 480 11.47 34.34 -2.01
N ARG A 481 10.25 34.19 -2.56
CA ARG A 481 9.55 32.88 -2.60
C ARG A 481 10.33 31.77 -3.33
N SER A 482 11.34 32.15 -4.13
CA SER A 482 12.31 31.23 -4.77
C SER A 482 13.14 30.37 -3.81
N LYS A 483 13.13 30.68 -2.49
CA LYS A 483 13.81 29.91 -1.45
C LYS A 483 12.94 28.86 -0.74
N VAL A 484 11.61 28.89 -0.90
CA VAL A 484 10.72 27.84 -0.38
C VAL A 484 10.70 26.68 -1.37
N ARG A 485 11.50 25.64 -1.11
CA ARG A 485 11.59 24.50 -2.02
C ARG A 485 10.46 23.50 -1.70
N PRO A 486 9.84 22.86 -2.71
CA PRO A 486 8.93 21.75 -2.50
C PRO A 486 9.61 20.68 -1.61
N LEU A 487 8.82 20.07 -0.73
CA LEU A 487 9.15 19.13 0.36
C LEU A 487 10.07 17.94 -0.02
N ALA A 488 11.31 18.24 -0.40
CA ALA A 488 12.32 17.27 -0.80
C ALA A 488 13.66 17.66 -0.16
N ASN A 489 13.82 17.29 1.12
CA ASN A 489 15.11 17.08 1.79
C ASN A 489 16.17 18.19 1.65
N ARG A 490 15.75 19.43 1.37
CA ARG A 490 16.63 20.60 1.26
C ARG A 490 16.06 21.70 2.13
N ASN A 491 16.95 22.42 2.79
CA ASN A 491 16.58 23.49 3.70
C ASN A 491 15.72 24.51 2.95
N SER A 492 14.56 24.80 3.53
CA SER A 492 13.63 25.79 3.01
C SER A 492 13.48 26.92 4.03
N ASP A 493 13.39 28.13 3.51
CA ASP A 493 13.12 29.33 4.29
C ASP A 493 11.61 29.61 4.27
N TYR A 494 10.88 29.00 5.20
CA TYR A 494 9.43 29.19 5.31
C TYR A 494 9.07 30.58 5.86
N ASN A 495 9.99 31.24 6.55
CA ASN A 495 9.84 32.62 7.03
C ASN A 495 9.94 33.63 5.87
N ALA A 496 10.61 33.30 4.78
CA ALA A 496 10.67 34.16 3.60
C ALA A 496 9.27 34.44 3.02
N ALA A 497 8.30 33.52 3.17
CA ALA A 497 6.94 33.76 2.70
C ALA A 497 6.25 34.88 3.50
N PHE A 498 6.31 34.78 4.84
CA PHE A 498 5.72 35.73 5.78
C PHE A 498 6.57 35.75 7.06
N PRO A 499 7.22 36.87 7.41
CA PRO A 499 8.01 36.98 8.64
C PRO A 499 7.18 36.62 9.89
N GLY A 500 7.71 35.73 10.74
CA GLY A 500 7.00 35.21 11.92
C GLY A 500 5.93 34.14 11.62
N GLY A 501 5.68 33.85 10.34
CA GLY A 501 4.65 32.93 9.87
C GLY A 501 5.17 31.56 9.38
N GLY A 502 6.43 31.22 9.64
CA GLY A 502 7.08 30.03 9.09
C GLY A 502 6.37 28.70 9.38
N ALA A 503 5.79 28.54 10.57
CA ALA A 503 5.04 27.33 10.94
C ALA A 503 3.77 27.16 10.08
N ASN A 504 2.98 28.22 9.94
CA ASN A 504 1.78 28.23 9.10
C ASN A 504 2.13 27.98 7.61
N THR A 505 3.21 28.59 7.11
CA THR A 505 3.68 28.36 5.73
C THR A 505 4.12 26.90 5.55
N MET A 506 4.90 26.34 6.47
CA MET A 506 5.27 24.92 6.44
C MET A 506 4.02 24.02 6.51
N GLY A 507 3.05 24.39 7.34
CA GLY A 507 1.77 23.72 7.49
C GLY A 507 0.95 23.67 6.20
N ALA A 508 0.85 24.79 5.47
CA ALA A 508 0.21 24.84 4.16
C ALA A 508 0.88 23.90 3.14
N PHE A 509 2.21 23.87 3.13
CA PHE A 509 2.99 22.97 2.29
C PHE A 509 2.80 21.50 2.69
N PHE A 510 2.78 21.22 3.99
CA PHE A 510 2.52 19.91 4.56
C PHE A 510 1.14 19.39 4.16
N ASN A 511 0.08 20.19 4.34
CA ASN A 511 -1.29 19.84 3.94
C ASN A 511 -1.38 19.51 2.45
N SER A 512 -0.76 20.34 1.61
CA SER A 512 -0.68 20.09 0.18
C SER A 512 -0.02 18.72 -0.13
N SER A 513 1.06 18.34 0.56
CA SER A 513 1.72 17.04 0.37
C SER A 513 0.90 15.88 0.90
N LEU A 514 0.35 15.99 2.12
CA LEU A 514 -0.52 14.99 2.73
C LEU A 514 -1.68 14.62 1.81
N LEU A 515 -2.36 15.63 1.27
CA LEU A 515 -3.55 15.45 0.44
C LEU A 515 -3.21 14.90 -0.95
N GLN A 516 -2.15 15.39 -1.61
CA GLN A 516 -1.68 14.79 -2.88
C GLN A 516 -1.35 13.30 -2.74
N ASN A 517 -0.85 12.93 -1.57
CA ASN A 517 -0.50 11.57 -1.22
C ASN A 517 -1.70 10.71 -0.83
N ASP A 518 -2.89 11.28 -0.68
CA ASP A 518 -4.15 10.55 -0.58
C ASP A 518 -5.14 10.94 -1.70
N PRO A 519 -5.03 10.30 -2.87
CA PRO A 519 -5.98 10.48 -3.97
C PRO A 519 -7.44 10.17 -3.64
N GLY A 520 -7.73 9.50 -2.51
CA GLY A 520 -9.08 9.20 -2.03
C GLY A 520 -9.61 10.20 -0.99
N ALA A 521 -8.84 11.22 -0.63
CA ALA A 521 -9.15 12.16 0.45
C ALA A 521 -10.54 12.81 0.31
N PHE A 522 -10.95 13.11 -0.93
CA PHE A 522 -12.27 13.66 -1.25
C PHE A 522 -13.44 12.79 -0.75
N ALA A 523 -13.25 11.47 -0.65
CA ALA A 523 -14.23 10.54 -0.10
C ALA A 523 -13.94 10.18 1.37
N HIS A 524 -12.68 10.20 1.80
CA HIS A 524 -12.29 9.82 3.15
C HIS A 524 -12.84 10.76 4.21
N ASN A 525 -12.69 12.09 4.06
CA ASN A 525 -13.30 13.10 4.93
C ASN A 525 -13.40 14.44 4.20
N HIS A 526 -14.45 14.61 3.41
CA HIS A 526 -14.59 15.73 2.48
C HIS A 526 -14.50 17.11 3.16
N GLN A 527 -15.10 17.28 4.34
CA GLN A 527 -15.17 18.57 5.02
C GLN A 527 -13.83 18.92 5.67
N TYR A 528 -13.19 17.95 6.33
CA TYR A 528 -11.84 18.14 6.88
C TYR A 528 -10.84 18.52 5.79
N VAL A 529 -10.86 17.77 4.67
CA VAL A 529 -9.95 18.00 3.53
C VAL A 529 -10.19 19.36 2.90
N LYS A 530 -11.45 19.75 2.67
CA LYS A 530 -11.80 21.10 2.17
C LYS A 530 -11.24 22.19 3.07
N ARG A 531 -11.40 22.07 4.39
CA ARG A 531 -10.90 23.06 5.37
C ARG A 531 -9.38 23.15 5.39
N LEU A 532 -8.67 22.02 5.32
CA LEU A 532 -7.21 22.02 5.23
C LEU A 532 -6.73 22.75 3.97
N ILE A 533 -7.38 22.54 2.82
CA ILE A 533 -7.03 23.22 1.57
C ILE A 533 -7.37 24.71 1.68
N TYR A 534 -8.59 25.03 2.10
CA TYR A 534 -9.09 26.40 2.24
C TYR A 534 -8.14 27.25 3.09
N ASP A 535 -7.87 26.82 4.33
CA ASP A 535 -7.06 27.63 5.26
C ASP A 535 -5.59 27.71 4.81
N SER A 536 -5.10 26.68 4.09
CA SER A 536 -3.77 26.73 3.47
C SER A 536 -3.70 27.76 2.33
N MET A 537 -4.76 27.90 1.53
CA MET A 537 -4.84 28.91 0.48
C MET A 537 -4.98 30.32 1.05
N ASP A 538 -5.86 30.48 2.04
CA ASP A 538 -6.10 31.73 2.78
C ASP A 538 -4.78 32.28 3.33
N TRP A 539 -4.05 31.44 4.06
CA TRP A 539 -2.72 31.80 4.57
C TRP A 539 -1.72 32.14 3.46
N LEU A 540 -1.64 31.32 2.40
CA LEU A 540 -0.66 31.54 1.33
C LEU A 540 -0.95 32.77 0.46
N ASN A 541 -2.18 33.29 0.51
CA ASN A 541 -2.55 34.48 -0.23
C ASN A 541 -1.84 35.71 0.33
N ASN A 542 -2.00 35.97 1.63
CA ASN A 542 -1.58 37.24 2.23
C ASN A 542 -0.94 37.11 3.63
N GLY A 543 -0.81 35.89 4.18
CA GLY A 543 -0.26 35.65 5.52
C GLY A 543 -1.24 35.93 6.66
N VAL A 544 -2.53 36.05 6.35
CA VAL A 544 -3.63 36.27 7.29
C VAL A 544 -4.72 35.23 7.01
N LEU A 545 -5.54 34.95 8.02
CA LEU A 545 -6.68 34.05 7.90
C LEU A 545 -7.98 34.87 7.90
N ASP A 546 -8.28 35.52 6.78
CA ASP A 546 -9.39 36.47 6.63
C ASP A 546 -10.50 36.00 5.68
N ASN A 547 -10.43 34.75 5.21
CA ASN A 547 -11.39 34.09 4.33
C ASN A 547 -11.41 34.62 2.89
N ASP A 548 -10.28 35.06 2.35
CA ASP A 548 -10.16 35.67 1.02
C ASP A 548 -9.80 34.67 -0.10
N VAL A 549 -10.06 33.37 0.13
CA VAL A 549 -9.67 32.26 -0.76
C VAL A 549 -10.17 32.40 -2.21
N GLU A 550 -11.37 32.92 -2.43
CA GLU A 550 -11.86 33.16 -3.80
C GLU A 550 -10.99 34.18 -4.53
N ALA A 551 -10.62 35.28 -3.85
CA ALA A 551 -9.74 36.29 -4.41
C ALA A 551 -8.35 35.69 -4.66
N ALA A 552 -7.84 34.87 -3.74
CA ALA A 552 -6.59 34.14 -3.93
C ALA A 552 -6.61 33.28 -5.21
N ILE A 553 -7.68 32.51 -5.43
CA ILE A 553 -7.83 31.66 -6.62
C ILE A 553 -7.95 32.51 -7.90
N ASN A 554 -8.76 33.57 -7.86
CA ASN A 554 -9.00 34.43 -9.02
C ASN A 554 -7.72 35.17 -9.42
N ASN A 555 -6.93 35.63 -8.46
CA ASN A 555 -5.69 36.37 -8.70
C ASN A 555 -4.48 35.48 -9.02
N ALA A 556 -4.56 34.17 -8.74
CA ALA A 556 -3.46 33.25 -8.99
C ALA A 556 -3.03 33.24 -10.47
N THR A 557 -1.73 33.17 -10.72
CA THR A 557 -1.11 33.07 -12.04
C THR A 557 -0.21 31.85 -12.14
N LEU A 558 -0.07 31.28 -13.34
CA LEU A 558 0.92 30.23 -13.57
C LEU A 558 2.29 30.84 -13.87
N ALA A 559 3.31 30.33 -13.20
CA ALA A 559 4.69 30.68 -13.50
C ALA A 559 5.06 30.26 -14.93
N VAL A 560 5.60 31.20 -15.71
CA VAL A 560 6.16 30.93 -17.04
C VAL A 560 7.54 30.33 -16.85
N ASN A 561 7.79 29.17 -17.45
CA ASN A 561 9.11 28.56 -17.44
C ASN A 561 10.10 29.44 -18.23
N SER A 562 11.07 30.02 -17.54
CA SER A 562 12.01 30.99 -18.12
C SER A 562 12.86 30.45 -19.27
N ASN A 563 13.09 29.13 -19.33
CA ASN A 563 13.90 28.50 -20.36
C ASN A 563 13.12 28.20 -21.64
N THR A 564 11.80 28.00 -21.52
CA THR A 564 10.96 27.55 -22.64
C THR A 564 9.88 28.55 -23.04
N GLY A 565 9.62 29.57 -22.21
CA GLY A 565 8.49 30.49 -22.37
C GLY A 565 7.12 29.84 -22.20
N LYS A 566 7.07 28.59 -21.70
CA LYS A 566 5.83 27.79 -21.61
C LYS A 566 5.25 27.78 -20.21
N VAL A 567 3.94 27.62 -20.14
CA VAL A 567 3.17 27.34 -18.91
C VAL A 567 2.64 25.91 -18.95
N SER A 568 2.47 25.32 -17.77
CA SER A 568 1.86 24.00 -17.61
C SER A 568 1.21 23.86 -16.25
N LEU A 569 0.15 23.08 -16.17
CA LEU A 569 -0.51 22.73 -14.92
C LEU A 569 -0.82 21.23 -14.90
N SER A 570 -0.12 20.52 -14.03
CA SER A 570 -0.33 19.09 -13.82
C SER A 570 -1.60 18.83 -13.02
N ASN A 571 -2.27 17.70 -13.28
CA ASN A 571 -3.31 17.21 -12.39
C ASN A 571 -2.65 16.35 -11.30
N PRO A 572 -2.64 16.80 -10.04
CA PRO A 572 -1.86 16.16 -8.98
C PRO A 572 -2.49 14.85 -8.46
N ILE A 573 -3.76 14.57 -8.79
CA ILE A 573 -4.51 13.43 -8.25
C ILE A 573 -4.73 12.34 -9.30
N MET A 574 -5.09 12.74 -10.53
CA MET A 574 -5.40 11.82 -11.62
C MET A 574 -4.18 11.50 -12.51
N GLY A 575 -3.09 12.25 -12.37
CA GLY A 575 -1.99 12.24 -13.32
C GLY A 575 -2.35 13.01 -14.60
N GLY A 576 -1.38 13.19 -15.48
CA GLY A 576 -1.54 14.02 -16.68
C GLY A 576 -1.54 15.52 -16.37
N SER A 577 -2.19 16.32 -17.23
CA SER A 577 -2.16 17.78 -17.15
C SER A 577 -3.53 18.38 -17.44
N TYR A 578 -3.94 19.37 -16.64
CA TYR A 578 -5.00 20.31 -17.01
C TYR A 578 -4.55 21.20 -18.15
N ILE A 579 -3.27 21.60 -18.13
CA ILE A 579 -2.64 22.43 -19.14
C ILE A 579 -1.31 21.79 -19.52
N THR A 580 -1.24 21.17 -20.69
CA THR A 580 0.02 20.68 -21.26
C THR A 580 0.96 21.83 -21.58
N ALA A 581 2.28 21.59 -21.58
CA ALA A 581 3.28 22.63 -21.78
C ALA A 581 3.08 23.40 -23.10
N GLN A 582 2.66 24.67 -23.01
CA GLN A 582 2.34 25.52 -24.15
C GLN A 582 2.67 27.00 -23.89
N VAL A 583 2.75 27.80 -24.95
CA VAL A 583 2.94 29.27 -24.83
C VAL A 583 1.64 29.90 -24.30
N PRO A 584 1.69 30.94 -23.46
CA PRO A 584 0.49 31.66 -23.02
C PRO A 584 -0.37 32.14 -24.19
N GLY A 585 -1.69 31.99 -24.06
CA GLY A 585 -2.67 32.38 -25.08
C GLY A 585 -4.10 32.06 -24.65
N VAL A 586 -5.06 32.23 -25.56
CA VAL A 586 -6.50 32.06 -25.27
C VAL A 586 -6.84 30.66 -24.75
N ALA A 587 -6.27 29.60 -25.35
CA ALA A 587 -6.51 28.22 -24.92
C ALA A 587 -6.01 27.96 -23.49
N TYR A 588 -4.84 28.49 -23.13
CA TYR A 588 -4.33 28.47 -21.77
C TYR A 588 -5.26 29.21 -20.80
N ALA A 589 -5.67 30.43 -21.14
CA ALA A 589 -6.51 31.26 -20.29
C ALA A 589 -7.87 30.58 -20.01
N ALA A 590 -8.50 29.99 -21.03
CA ALA A 590 -9.75 29.25 -20.87
C ALA A 590 -9.59 28.01 -19.98
N ALA A 591 -8.54 27.20 -20.21
CA ALA A 591 -8.29 26.00 -19.41
C ALA A 591 -7.99 26.35 -17.94
N PHE A 592 -7.21 27.41 -17.68
CA PHE A 592 -6.91 27.83 -16.31
C PHE A 592 -8.13 28.44 -15.61
N ALA A 593 -8.96 29.20 -16.32
CA ALA A 593 -10.22 29.71 -15.80
C ALA A 593 -11.17 28.56 -15.39
N GLN A 594 -11.22 27.47 -16.15
CA GLN A 594 -11.99 26.29 -15.78
C GLN A 594 -11.49 25.66 -14.47
N VAL A 595 -10.17 25.50 -14.31
CA VAL A 595 -9.60 24.94 -13.07
C VAL A 595 -9.91 25.84 -11.87
N LYS A 596 -9.84 27.17 -12.03
CA LYS A 596 -10.25 28.12 -10.99
C LYS A 596 -11.73 27.96 -10.62
N ALA A 597 -12.61 27.88 -11.62
CA ALA A 597 -14.04 27.70 -11.41
C ALA A 597 -14.38 26.38 -10.70
N ASP A 598 -13.72 25.28 -11.08
CA ASP A 598 -13.89 23.97 -10.44
C ASP A 598 -13.44 24.00 -8.97
N ALA A 599 -12.29 24.65 -8.70
CA ALA A 599 -11.77 24.82 -7.34
C ALA A 599 -12.70 25.68 -6.47
N ILE A 600 -13.18 26.82 -6.98
CA ILE A 600 -14.15 27.70 -6.30
C ILE A 600 -15.44 26.96 -6.00
N THR A 601 -16.00 26.26 -7.00
CA THR A 601 -17.25 25.52 -6.84
C THR A 601 -17.11 24.45 -5.75
N TRP A 602 -16.01 23.69 -5.76
CA TRP A 602 -15.81 22.61 -4.81
C TRP A 602 -15.48 23.11 -3.40
N LEU A 603 -14.63 24.13 -3.25
CA LEU A 603 -14.22 24.67 -1.96
C LEU A 603 -15.28 25.58 -1.33
N LEU A 604 -16.00 26.38 -2.11
CA LEU A 604 -16.85 27.45 -1.59
C LEU A 604 -18.34 27.16 -1.78
N GLY A 605 -18.68 26.14 -2.58
CA GLY A 605 -20.06 25.92 -3.05
C GLY A 605 -20.46 26.84 -4.20
N GLY A 606 -19.51 27.61 -4.75
CA GLY A 606 -19.71 28.58 -5.84
C GLY A 606 -19.11 29.95 -5.51
N PRO A 607 -19.14 30.90 -6.47
CA PRO A 607 -18.69 32.27 -6.26
C PRO A 607 -19.44 32.96 -5.10
N GLY A 608 -18.71 33.69 -4.26
CA GLY A 608 -19.21 34.34 -3.04
C GLY A 608 -19.46 33.38 -1.87
N GLY A 609 -19.12 32.10 -2.03
CA GLY A 609 -19.29 31.08 -1.01
C GLY A 609 -18.30 31.20 0.15
N GLY A 610 -18.70 30.74 1.33
CA GLY A 610 -17.90 30.82 2.55
C GLY A 610 -17.00 29.62 2.80
N ARG A 611 -16.23 29.69 3.90
CA ARG A 611 -15.44 28.57 4.41
C ARG A 611 -16.33 27.35 4.72
N PRO A 612 -15.97 26.14 4.26
CA PRO A 612 -16.68 24.87 4.54
C PRO A 612 -16.79 24.46 6.01
#